data_AF-A0A3B8MUK0-F1
#
_entry.id   AF-A0A3B8MUK0-F1
#
_cell.length_a   1.000
_cell.length_b   1.000
_cell.length_c   1.000
_cell.angle_alpha   90.00
_cell.angle_beta   90.00
_cell.angle_gamma   90.00
#
_symmetry.space_group_name_H-M   'P 1'
#
loop_
_entity.id
_entity.type
_entity.pdbx_description
1 polymer ?
#
loop_
_entity_poly.entity_id
_entity_poly.type
_entity_poly.pdbx_seq_one_letter_code
_entity_poly.pdbx_strand_id
1 'polypeptide(L)'
;MASPSNDRLVWIDCEMTGLNPEVDVLVEVAVVITDYDLKVLHPGLDLVIKPPAAALEQMGDFVRTMHTTSGLIEELDAGITLEEAQEQLLAYVREYVPEAGIAPLAGNTVGTDRMFIQKELPLLHEHLHYRNIDVSTVKEL
;
A
#
# COMPACT_ATOMS: atom_id res chain seq x y z
N MET A 1 -9.25 -27.27 -9.42
CA MET A 1 -7.90 -26.93 -9.92
C MET A 1 -7.80 -25.43 -9.76
N ALA A 2 -6.87 -24.91 -8.94
CA ALA A 2 -6.71 -23.47 -8.82
C ALA A 2 -6.17 -22.93 -10.16
N SER A 3 -6.84 -21.93 -10.73
CA SER A 3 -6.35 -21.25 -11.92
C SER A 3 -5.04 -20.53 -11.58
N PRO A 4 -4.14 -20.36 -12.57
CA PRO A 4 -2.85 -19.72 -12.36
C PRO A 4 -3.09 -18.26 -11.95
N SER A 5 -2.33 -17.71 -10.99
CA SER A 5 -2.01 -16.28 -10.70
C SER A 5 -3.05 -15.17 -10.98
N ASN A 6 -3.75 -15.18 -12.13
CA ASN A 6 -4.88 -14.35 -12.56
C ASN A 6 -6.08 -14.33 -11.59
N ASP A 7 -6.17 -15.26 -10.64
CA ASP A 7 -7.26 -15.32 -9.65
C ASP A 7 -6.86 -14.67 -8.31
N ARG A 8 -6.03 -13.62 -8.33
CA ARG A 8 -5.56 -12.92 -7.12
C ARG A 8 -5.87 -11.44 -7.17
N LEU A 9 -6.25 -10.90 -6.02
CA LEU A 9 -6.37 -9.47 -5.77
C LEU A 9 -5.32 -9.07 -4.73
N VAL A 10 -4.60 -7.99 -5.00
CA VAL A 10 -3.65 -7.41 -4.04
C VAL A 10 -4.31 -6.20 -3.40
N TRP A 11 -4.79 -6.37 -2.18
CA TRP A 11 -5.39 -5.29 -1.40
C TRP A 11 -4.28 -4.51 -0.72
N ILE A 12 -4.17 -3.21 -1.00
CA ILE A 12 -3.18 -2.34 -0.36
C ILE A 12 -3.89 -1.12 0.20
N ASP A 13 -3.47 -0.73 1.39
CA ASP A 13 -3.83 0.52 2.05
C ASP A 13 -2.52 1.21 2.44
N CYS A 14 -2.42 2.51 2.16
CA CYS A 14 -1.24 3.31 2.47
C CYS A 14 -1.60 4.47 3.38
N GLU A 15 -0.75 4.73 4.36
CA GLU A 15 -0.76 5.98 5.11
C GLU A 15 0.36 6.89 4.63
N MET A 16 0.08 8.19 4.57
CA MET A 16 1.01 9.19 4.05
C MET A 16 1.10 10.42 4.95
N THR A 17 2.13 11.24 4.75
CA THR A 17 2.23 12.56 5.41
C THR A 17 1.26 13.61 4.83
N GLY A 18 0.59 13.28 3.73
CA GLY A 18 -0.38 14.13 3.02
C GLY A 18 -0.79 13.51 1.69
N LEU A 19 -1.40 14.29 0.80
CA LEU A 19 -2.01 13.80 -0.45
C LEU A 19 -1.27 14.28 -1.72
N ASN A 20 -0.15 15.00 -1.58
CA ASN A 20 0.63 15.47 -2.72
C ASN A 20 1.89 14.61 -2.87
N PRO A 21 1.94 13.66 -3.83
CA PRO A 21 3.09 12.80 -4.02
C PRO A 21 4.39 13.56 -4.28
N GLU A 22 4.35 14.83 -4.70
CA GLU A 22 5.57 15.62 -4.93
C GLU A 22 6.32 16.01 -3.67
N VAL A 23 5.62 16.07 -2.53
CA VAL A 23 6.22 16.51 -1.26
C VAL A 23 5.97 15.51 -0.14
N ASP A 24 4.81 14.85 -0.14
CA ASP A 24 4.42 13.88 0.87
C ASP A 24 5.02 12.51 0.56
N VAL A 25 5.13 11.68 1.61
CA VAL A 25 5.73 10.35 1.55
C VAL A 25 4.85 9.32 2.25
N LEU A 26 5.04 8.05 1.89
CA LEU A 26 4.51 6.87 2.59
C LEU A 26 5.08 6.78 4.01
N VAL A 27 4.22 6.44 4.95
CA VAL A 27 4.57 6.17 6.36
C VAL A 27 4.07 4.83 6.86
N GLU A 28 3.13 4.19 6.16
CA GLU A 28 2.69 2.82 6.44
C GLU A 28 2.16 2.19 5.15
N VAL A 29 2.38 0.88 4.98
CA VAL A 29 1.78 0.10 3.89
C VAL A 29 1.33 -1.25 4.41
N ALA A 30 0.04 -1.50 4.34
CA ALA A 30 -0.56 -2.78 4.67
C ALA A 30 -1.01 -3.51 3.39
N VAL A 31 -0.76 -4.82 3.31
CA VAL A 31 -1.11 -5.66 2.15
C VAL A 31 -1.81 -6.94 2.57
N VAL A 32 -2.93 -7.23 1.92
CA VAL A 32 -3.66 -8.51 2.04
C VAL A 32 -3.89 -9.12 0.66
N ILE A 33 -3.74 -10.43 0.55
CA ILE A 33 -4.02 -11.15 -0.70
C ILE A 33 -5.31 -11.96 -0.55
N THR A 34 -6.21 -11.82 -1.52
CA THR A 34 -7.41 -12.66 -1.63
C THR A 34 -7.46 -13.38 -2.97
N ASP A 35 -8.31 -14.39 -3.06
CA ASP A 35 -8.88 -14.80 -4.34
C ASP A 35 -10.06 -13.90 -4.77
N TYR A 36 -10.68 -14.20 -5.91
CA TYR A 36 -11.83 -13.45 -6.43
C TYR A 36 -13.14 -13.69 -5.67
N ASP A 37 -13.20 -14.74 -4.84
CA ASP A 37 -14.30 -14.97 -3.89
C ASP A 37 -14.05 -14.21 -2.56
N LEU A 38 -13.06 -13.32 -2.53
CA LEU A 38 -12.64 -12.50 -1.40
C LEU A 38 -12.16 -13.31 -0.19
N LYS A 39 -11.76 -14.57 -0.40
CA LYS A 39 -11.16 -15.37 0.65
C LYS A 39 -9.72 -14.94 0.87
N VAL A 40 -9.44 -14.49 2.09
CA VAL A 40 -8.09 -14.12 2.55
C VAL A 40 -7.17 -15.35 2.54
N LEU A 41 -6.02 -15.22 1.89
CA LEU A 41 -5.04 -16.30 1.73
C LEU A 41 -3.95 -16.29 2.83
N HIS A 42 -3.75 -15.13 3.46
CA HIS A 42 -2.79 -14.91 4.54
C HIS A 42 -3.24 -13.72 5.41
N PRO A 43 -2.91 -13.67 6.72
CA PRO A 43 -3.31 -12.56 7.60
C PRO A 43 -2.94 -11.14 7.13
N GLY A 44 -1.94 -11.02 6.26
CA GLY A 44 -1.45 -9.74 5.75
C GLY A 44 0.03 -9.52 6.02
N LEU A 45 0.56 -8.43 5.50
CA LEU A 45 1.83 -7.83 5.87
C LEU A 45 1.57 -6.35 6.15
N ASP A 46 2.11 -5.84 7.24
CA ASP A 46 1.92 -4.47 7.70
C ASP A 46 3.28 -3.89 8.10
N LEU A 47 3.65 -2.77 7.50
CA LEU A 47 4.98 -2.17 7.61
C LEU A 47 4.90 -0.67 7.81
N VAL A 48 5.40 -0.21 8.96
CA VAL A 48 5.63 1.21 9.23
C VAL A 48 6.96 1.66 8.61
N ILE A 49 6.92 2.72 7.83
CA ILE A 49 8.06 3.29 7.11
C ILE A 49 8.48 4.57 7.80
N LYS A 50 9.76 4.68 8.15
CA LYS A 50 10.30 5.89 8.77
C LYS A 50 10.41 7.02 7.73
N PRO A 51 9.63 8.10 7.85
CA PRO A 51 9.73 9.23 6.93
C PRO A 51 10.98 10.08 7.21
N PRO A 52 11.49 10.81 6.21
CA PRO A 52 12.47 11.87 6.43
C PRO A 52 11.92 12.95 7.38
N ALA A 53 12.80 13.54 8.20
CA ALA A 53 12.40 14.59 9.15
C ALA A 53 11.64 15.76 8.49
N ALA A 54 12.04 16.17 7.28
CA ALA A 54 11.37 17.25 6.55
C ALA A 54 9.90 16.92 6.20
N ALA A 55 9.59 15.65 5.90
CA ALA A 55 8.23 15.22 5.61
C ALA A 55 7.35 15.24 6.87
N LEU A 56 7.93 14.91 8.02
CA LEU A 56 7.26 15.07 9.31
C LEU A 56 7.03 16.54 9.67
N GLU A 57 8.00 17.42 9.40
CA GLU A 57 7.89 18.85 9.73
C GLU A 57 6.81 19.55 8.89
N GLN A 58 6.70 19.22 7.60
CA GLN A 58 5.71 19.83 6.71
C GLN A 58 4.30 19.22 6.83
N MET A 59 4.15 18.09 7.54
CA MET A 59 2.87 17.40 7.73
C MET A 59 1.84 18.36 8.36
N GLY A 60 0.74 18.58 7.64
CA GLY A 60 -0.32 19.49 8.07
C GLY A 60 -1.07 19.00 9.32
N ASP A 61 -1.69 19.93 10.04
CA ASP A 61 -2.32 19.67 11.35
C ASP A 61 -3.38 18.55 11.33
N PHE A 62 -4.14 18.45 10.23
CA PHE A 62 -5.16 17.42 10.09
C PHE A 62 -4.54 16.01 10.06
N VAL A 63 -3.54 15.79 9.20
CA VAL A 63 -2.86 14.50 9.06
C VAL A 63 -2.06 14.18 10.31
N ARG A 64 -1.37 15.18 10.88
CA ARG A 64 -0.67 15.00 12.16
C ARG A 64 -1.62 14.56 13.27
N THR A 65 -2.78 15.18 13.39
CA THR A 65 -3.77 14.82 14.42
C THR A 65 -4.32 13.42 14.18
N MET A 66 -4.57 13.05 12.92
CA MET A 66 -4.99 11.70 12.53
C MET A 66 -3.97 10.66 13.00
N HIS A 67 -2.70 10.80 12.59
CA HIS A 67 -1.62 9.87 12.93
C HIS A 67 -1.28 9.85 14.43
N THR A 68 -1.50 10.97 15.12
CA THR A 68 -1.39 11.00 16.59
C THR A 68 -2.55 10.26 17.27
N THR A 69 -3.75 10.35 16.71
CA THR A 69 -4.93 9.70 17.30
C THR A 69 -4.92 8.19 17.05
N SER A 70 -4.39 7.74 15.91
CA SER A 70 -4.22 6.32 15.62
C SER A 70 -3.08 5.66 16.40
N GLY A 71 -2.10 6.47 16.85
CA GLY A 71 -0.85 5.99 17.47
C GLY A 71 0.29 5.81 16.46
N LEU A 72 0.00 5.88 15.16
CA LEU A 72 1.01 5.71 14.11
C LEU A 72 2.19 6.67 14.26
N ILE A 73 1.94 7.91 14.69
CA ILE A 73 2.99 8.92 14.88
C ILE A 73 4.11 8.46 15.83
N GLU A 74 3.78 7.61 16.82
CA GLU A 74 4.71 7.09 17.81
C GLU A 74 5.56 5.93 17.26
N GLU A 75 5.09 5.26 16.23
CA GLU A 75 5.76 4.12 15.59
C GLU A 75 6.76 4.56 14.52
N LEU A 76 6.55 5.74 13.92
CA LEU A 76 7.34 6.22 12.77
C LEU A 76 8.85 6.26 13.02
N ASP A 77 9.31 6.61 14.23
CA ASP A 77 10.75 6.69 14.51
C ASP A 77 11.44 5.30 14.51
N ALA A 78 10.68 4.26 14.83
CA ALA A 78 11.11 2.87 14.80
C ALA A 78 10.81 2.15 13.47
N GLY A 79 10.15 2.83 12.55
CA GLY A 79 9.84 2.31 11.21
C GLY A 79 11.07 1.90 10.43
N ILE A 80 10.86 1.02 9.45
CA ILE A 80 11.91 0.56 8.54
C ILE A 80 12.17 1.59 7.43
N THR A 81 13.24 1.39 6.67
CA THR A 81 13.51 2.22 5.49
C THR A 81 12.55 1.90 4.34
N LEU A 82 12.36 2.86 3.44
CA LEU A 82 11.57 2.66 2.22
C LEU A 82 12.10 1.52 1.34
N GLU A 83 13.42 1.34 1.30
CA GLU A 83 14.08 0.26 0.55
C GLU A 83 13.72 -1.11 1.14
N GLU A 84 13.85 -1.27 2.46
CA GLU A 84 13.45 -2.50 3.17
C GLU A 84 11.95 -2.79 3.01
N ALA A 85 11.11 -1.76 3.04
CA ALA A 85 9.68 -1.91 2.82
C ALA A 85 9.38 -2.43 1.41
N GLN A 86 9.99 -1.85 0.38
CA GLN A 86 9.83 -2.31 -1.00
C GLN A 86 10.23 -3.77 -1.18
N GLU A 87 11.37 -4.18 -0.60
CA GLU A 87 11.83 -5.58 -0.68
C GLU A 87 10.85 -6.54 -0.02
N GLN A 88 10.40 -6.23 1.21
CA GLN A 88 9.49 -7.08 1.97
C GLN A 88 8.11 -7.17 1.33
N LEU A 89 7.53 -6.04 0.89
CA LEU A 89 6.24 -6.01 0.19
C LEU A 89 6.29 -6.80 -1.12
N LEU A 90 7.34 -6.60 -1.92
CA LEU A 90 7.49 -7.30 -3.19
C LEU A 90 7.69 -8.81 -2.99
N ALA A 91 8.48 -9.20 -1.99
CA ALA A 91 8.67 -10.61 -1.63
C ALA A 91 7.35 -11.26 -1.21
N TYR A 92 6.60 -10.58 -0.33
CA TYR A 92 5.29 -11.04 0.12
C TYR A 92 4.29 -11.18 -1.03
N VAL A 93 4.17 -10.17 -1.90
CA VAL A 93 3.26 -10.25 -3.07
C VAL A 93 3.68 -11.38 -4.02
N ARG A 94 4.98 -11.58 -4.26
CA ARG A 94 5.48 -12.63 -5.16
C ARG A 94 5.22 -14.05 -4.66
N GLU A 95 5.08 -14.25 -3.36
CA GLU A 95 4.71 -15.56 -2.80
C GLU A 95 3.34 -16.03 -3.30
N TYR A 96 2.39 -15.10 -3.47
CA TYR A 96 1.02 -15.40 -3.89
C TYR A 96 0.73 -15.07 -5.36
N VAL A 97 1.48 -14.12 -5.93
CA VAL A 97 1.37 -13.63 -7.31
C VAL A 97 2.78 -13.69 -7.93
N PRO A 98 3.28 -14.87 -8.33
CA PRO A 98 4.66 -14.99 -8.83
C PRO A 98 4.89 -14.30 -10.18
N GLU A 99 3.85 -14.21 -11.01
CA GLU A 99 3.90 -13.57 -12.32
C GLU A 99 3.55 -12.08 -12.23
N ALA A 100 4.44 -11.22 -12.74
CA ALA A 100 4.24 -9.78 -12.76
C ALA A 100 3.14 -9.37 -13.76
N GLY A 101 2.48 -8.25 -13.47
CA GLY A 101 1.49 -7.62 -14.35
C GLY A 101 0.15 -8.34 -14.40
N ILE A 102 -0.11 -9.25 -13.47
CA ILE A 102 -1.30 -10.12 -13.47
C ILE A 102 -2.37 -9.65 -12.48
N ALA A 103 -2.04 -9.52 -11.19
CA ALA A 103 -3.02 -9.19 -10.15
C ALA A 103 -3.27 -7.67 -10.08
N PRO A 104 -4.54 -7.21 -10.13
CA PRO A 104 -4.86 -5.80 -9.96
C PRO A 104 -4.67 -5.35 -8.51
N LEU A 105 -4.41 -4.06 -8.35
CA LEU A 105 -4.44 -3.37 -7.08
C LEU A 105 -5.90 -3.19 -6.65
N ALA A 106 -6.26 -3.60 -5.44
CA ALA A 106 -7.59 -3.46 -4.87
C ALA A 106 -7.55 -2.59 -3.61
N GLY A 107 -8.61 -1.83 -3.36
CA GLY A 107 -8.70 -0.94 -2.20
C GLY A 107 -9.82 0.08 -2.34
N ASN A 108 -9.91 0.99 -1.39
CA ASN A 108 -10.92 2.04 -1.36
C ASN A 108 -10.30 3.39 -1.74
N THR A 109 -10.78 4.04 -2.81
CA THR A 109 -10.11 5.25 -3.35
C THR A 109 -8.64 4.96 -3.71
N VAL A 110 -8.39 3.74 -4.19
CA VAL A 110 -7.05 3.16 -4.33
C VAL A 110 -6.18 3.85 -5.38
N GLY A 111 -6.78 4.76 -6.16
CA GLY A 111 -6.03 5.65 -7.04
C GLY A 111 -5.01 6.52 -6.29
N THR A 112 -5.30 6.93 -5.05
CA THR A 112 -4.36 7.72 -4.23
C THR A 112 -3.15 6.88 -3.84
N ASP A 113 -3.37 5.70 -3.28
CA ASP A 113 -2.31 4.74 -2.91
C ASP A 113 -1.45 4.40 -4.12
N ARG A 114 -2.09 4.16 -5.28
CA ARG A 114 -1.39 3.87 -6.54
C ARG A 114 -0.38 4.96 -6.91
N MET A 115 -0.69 6.23 -6.69
CA MET A 115 0.22 7.34 -7.01
C MET A 115 1.49 7.30 -6.14
N PHE A 116 1.35 7.04 -4.85
CA PHE A 116 2.49 6.91 -3.93
C PHE A 116 3.28 5.64 -4.20
N ILE A 117 2.62 4.50 -4.38
CA ILE A 117 3.26 3.22 -4.74
C ILE A 117 4.05 3.37 -6.05
N GLN A 118 3.51 4.05 -7.06
CA GLN A 118 4.23 4.28 -8.31
C GLN A 118 5.51 5.11 -8.13
N LYS A 119 5.48 6.10 -7.23
CA LYS A 119 6.60 7.00 -6.99
C LYS A 119 7.67 6.39 -6.09
N GLU A 120 7.26 5.79 -4.98
CA GLU A 120 8.15 5.39 -3.88
C GLU A 120 8.43 3.89 -3.84
N LEU A 121 7.53 3.08 -4.40
CA LEU A 121 7.65 1.61 -4.47
C LEU A 121 7.58 1.10 -5.93
N PRO A 122 8.40 1.62 -6.86
CA PRO A 122 8.28 1.36 -8.29
C PRO A 122 8.34 -0.13 -8.67
N LEU A 123 9.13 -0.94 -7.96
CA LEU A 123 9.23 -2.38 -8.25
C LEU A 123 7.95 -3.13 -7.86
N LEU A 124 7.28 -2.71 -6.78
CA LEU A 124 5.97 -3.21 -6.41
C LEU A 124 4.93 -2.77 -7.46
N HIS A 125 4.95 -1.50 -7.86
CA HIS A 125 4.07 -0.98 -8.89
C HIS A 125 4.16 -1.75 -10.22
N GLU A 126 5.38 -2.03 -10.68
CA GLU A 126 5.66 -2.77 -11.91
C GLU A 126 5.18 -4.23 -11.85
N HIS A 127 5.19 -4.82 -10.66
CA HIS A 127 4.72 -6.19 -10.44
C HIS A 127 3.18 -6.29 -10.46
N LEU A 128 2.47 -5.23 -10.12
CA LEU A 128 1.02 -5.16 -10.14
C LEU A 128 0.48 -4.93 -11.56
N HIS A 129 -0.72 -5.44 -11.85
CA HIS A 129 -1.42 -5.11 -13.10
C HIS A 129 -1.76 -3.61 -13.13
N TYR A 130 -1.87 -3.01 -14.32
CA TYR A 130 -2.22 -1.60 -14.50
C TYR A 130 -3.66 -1.23 -14.08
N ARG A 131 -4.50 -2.22 -13.77
CA ARG A 131 -5.91 -2.03 -13.44
C ARG A 131 -6.07 -1.95 -11.93
N ASN A 132 -7.08 -1.19 -11.51
CA ASN A 132 -7.48 -1.11 -10.13
C ASN A 132 -8.88 -1.73 -9.95
N ILE A 133 -9.11 -2.37 -8.82
CA ILE A 133 -10.42 -2.71 -8.28
C ILE A 133 -10.72 -1.71 -7.16
N ASP A 134 -11.34 -0.60 -7.53
CA ASP A 134 -11.65 0.46 -6.57
C ASP A 134 -13.07 0.28 -6.02
N VAL A 135 -13.18 -0.12 -4.76
CA VAL A 135 -14.49 -0.38 -4.12
C VAL A 135 -15.28 0.89 -3.85
N SER A 136 -14.64 2.07 -3.85
CA SER A 136 -15.34 3.35 -3.80
C SER A 136 -16.26 3.53 -5.01
N THR A 137 -15.87 3.03 -6.18
CA THR A 137 -16.70 3.06 -7.39
C THR A 137 -18.00 2.31 -7.16
N VAL A 138 -17.96 1.15 -6.50
CA VAL A 138 -19.17 0.37 -6.21
C VAL A 138 -20.04 1.07 -5.17
N LYS A 139 -19.43 1.73 -4.18
CA LYS A 139 -20.15 2.46 -3.13
C LYS A 139 -20.98 3.63 -3.68
N GLU A 140 -20.50 4.28 -4.75
CA GLU A 140 -21.15 5.47 -5.35
C GLU A 140 -22.20 5.14 -6.44
N LEU A 141 -22.41 3.86 -6.76
CA LEU A 141 -23.44 3.38 -7.71
C LEU A 141 -24.74 3.00 -7.01
#